data_AF-F7KW72-F1
#
_entry.id   AF-F7KW72-F1
#
_cell.length_a   1.000
_cell.length_b   1.000
_cell.length_c   1.000
_cell.angle_alpha   90.00
_cell.angle_beta   90.00
_cell.angle_gamma   90.00
#
_symmetry.space_group_name_H-M   'P 1'
#
loop_
_entity.id
_entity.type
_entity.pdbx_description
1 polymer ?
#
loop_
_entity_poly.entity_id
_entity_poly.type
_entity_poly.pdbx_seq_one_letter_code
_entity_poly.pdbx_strand_id
1 'polypeptide(L)'
;SVYVYQDFWSQVLVYNMIQDIRNSADEEAAETGRKSGNKYLMHTNENIAIGLFKEDMLKILLEPEEKKRIKKLNELQEEMERYVLPLRELPGKERRKNISNKYKNNQKSSY
;
A
#
# COMPACT_ATOMS: atom_id res chain seq x y z
N SER A 1 1.94 -26.55 18.86
CA SER A 1 2.04 -25.21 19.47
C SER A 1 3.17 -24.35 18.91
N VAL A 2 4.38 -24.90 18.68
CA VAL A 2 5.54 -24.13 18.18
C VAL A 2 5.33 -23.46 16.81
N TYR A 3 4.74 -24.17 15.83
CA TYR A 3 4.49 -23.63 14.49
C TYR A 3 3.53 -22.43 14.47
N VAL A 4 2.54 -22.41 15.35
CA VAL A 4 1.55 -21.32 15.43
C VAL A 4 2.20 -20.04 15.92
N TYR A 5 3.06 -20.13 16.93
CA TYR A 5 3.82 -18.97 17.40
C TYR A 5 4.82 -18.48 16.35
N GLN A 6 5.51 -19.39 15.66
CA GLN A 6 6.47 -19.00 14.61
C GLN A 6 5.77 -18.27 13.45
N ASP A 7 4.60 -18.74 13.02
CA ASP A 7 3.80 -18.08 11.98
C ASP A 7 3.29 -16.70 12.45
N PHE A 8 2.85 -16.58 13.70
CA PHE A 8 2.46 -15.29 14.26
C PHE A 8 3.63 -14.29 14.30
N TRP A 9 4.81 -14.72 14.77
CA TRP A 9 5.99 -13.85 14.84
C TRP A 9 6.52 -13.45 13.47
N SER A 10 6.48 -14.36 12.49
CA SER A 10 6.90 -14.04 11.12
C SER A 10 5.95 -13.03 10.48
N GLN A 11 4.64 -13.15 10.70
CA GLN A 11 3.64 -12.19 10.24
C GLN A 11 3.82 -10.80 10.85
N VAL A 12 4.06 -10.73 12.17
CA VAL A 12 4.34 -9.46 12.86
C VAL A 12 5.61 -8.81 12.33
N LEU A 13 6.68 -9.58 12.15
CA LEU A 13 7.94 -9.07 11.60
C LEU A 13 7.75 -8.52 10.18
N VAL A 14 7.09 -9.27 9.30
CA VAL A 14 6.78 -8.85 7.92
C VAL A 14 5.93 -7.58 7.93
N TYR A 15 4.91 -7.52 8.77
CA TYR A 15 4.08 -6.34 8.90
C TYR A 15 4.89 -5.11 9.32
N ASN A 16 5.75 -5.25 10.33
CA ASN A 16 6.60 -4.15 10.79
C ASN A 16 7.55 -3.65 9.69
N MET A 17 8.20 -4.55 8.96
CA MET A 17 9.08 -4.17 7.85
C MET A 17 8.33 -3.43 6.74
N ILE A 18 7.12 -3.90 6.39
CA ILE A 18 6.28 -3.23 5.38
C ILE A 18 5.84 -1.85 5.86
N GLN A 19 5.48 -1.70 7.15
CA GLN A 19 5.10 -0.41 7.71
C GLN A 19 6.29 0.57 7.72
N ASP A 20 7.49 0.11 8.07
CA ASP A 20 8.68 0.96 8.05
C ASP A 20 8.97 1.47 6.63
N ILE A 21 8.99 0.57 5.65
CA ILE A 21 9.27 0.94 4.24
C ILE A 21 8.17 1.86 3.70
N ARG A 22 6.90 1.58 4.04
CA ARG A 22 5.78 2.43 3.67
C ARG A 22 5.90 3.83 4.26
N ASN A 23 6.25 3.96 5.55
CA ASN A 23 6.40 5.26 6.17
C ASN A 23 7.50 6.07 5.48
N SER A 24 8.63 5.45 5.14
CA SER A 24 9.69 6.10 4.36
C SER A 24 9.23 6.51 2.96
N ALA A 25 8.54 5.63 2.24
CA ALA A 25 8.04 5.91 0.90
C ALA A 25 6.93 6.99 0.89
N ASP A 26 6.03 6.98 1.88
CA ASP A 26 4.96 7.98 2.04
C ASP A 26 5.55 9.37 2.36
N GLU A 27 6.61 9.44 3.17
CA GLU A 27 7.34 10.69 3.43
C GLU A 27 7.96 11.27 2.17
N GLU A 28 8.64 10.45 1.37
CA GLU A 28 9.26 10.86 0.11
C GLU A 28 8.20 11.28 -0.93
N ALA A 29 7.12 10.51 -1.04
CA ALA A 29 5.99 10.81 -1.92
C ALA A 29 5.28 12.13 -1.51
N ALA A 30 5.19 12.42 -0.22
CA ALA A 30 4.65 13.67 0.28
C ALA A 30 5.55 14.87 -0.06
N GLU A 31 6.87 14.72 0.07
CA GLU A 31 7.82 15.77 -0.31
C GLU A 31 7.85 16.05 -1.81
N THR A 32 7.92 14.99 -2.63
CA THR A 32 7.84 15.13 -4.10
C THR A 32 6.48 15.66 -4.54
N GLY A 33 5.39 15.24 -3.89
CA GLY A 33 4.05 15.76 -4.12
C GLY A 33 3.93 17.26 -3.84
N ARG A 34 4.50 17.76 -2.75
CA ARG A 34 4.55 19.20 -2.44
C ARG A 34 5.35 19.98 -3.47
N LYS A 35 6.50 19.45 -3.91
CA LYS A 35 7.35 20.08 -4.93
C LYS A 35 6.69 20.12 -6.32
N SER A 36 5.94 19.07 -6.68
CA SER A 36 5.26 18.94 -7.98
C SER A 36 3.89 19.63 -8.04
N GLY A 37 3.35 20.10 -6.91
CA GLY A 37 2.03 20.73 -6.87
C GLY A 37 0.86 19.74 -6.97
N ASN A 38 1.07 18.49 -6.55
CA ASN A 38 0.03 17.47 -6.57
C ASN A 38 -1.18 17.87 -5.72
N LYS A 39 -2.39 17.70 -6.28
CA LYS A 39 -3.66 18.06 -5.62
C LYS A 39 -3.94 17.22 -4.36
N TYR A 40 -3.46 15.99 -4.32
CA TYR A 40 -3.73 15.02 -3.26
C TYR A 40 -2.42 14.50 -2.66
N LEU A 41 -2.47 14.16 -1.37
CA LEU A 41 -1.38 13.42 -0.73
C LEU A 41 -1.27 12.04 -1.39
N MET A 42 -0.05 11.58 -1.54
CA MET A 42 0.28 10.33 -2.21
C MET A 42 0.72 9.32 -1.16
N HIS A 43 0.30 8.06 -1.28
CA HIS A 43 0.71 6.97 -0.39
C HIS A 43 0.98 5.68 -1.17
N THR A 44 1.85 4.81 -0.67
CA THR A 44 2.16 3.53 -1.32
C THR A 44 0.96 2.59 -1.33
N ASN A 45 0.79 1.84 -2.42
CA ASN A 45 -0.25 0.82 -2.56
C ASN A 45 0.08 -0.41 -1.71
N GLU A 46 -0.54 -0.47 -0.54
CA GLU A 46 -0.32 -1.52 0.46
C GLU A 46 -0.52 -2.94 -0.07
N ASN A 47 -1.56 -3.18 -0.88
CA ASN A 47 -1.84 -4.53 -1.38
C ASN A 47 -0.75 -5.03 -2.34
N ILE A 48 -0.24 -4.14 -3.20
CA ILE A 48 0.84 -4.47 -4.15
C ILE A 48 2.16 -4.63 -3.38
N ALA A 49 2.45 -3.71 -2.45
CA ALA A 49 3.66 -3.78 -1.62
C ALA A 49 3.72 -5.08 -0.80
N ILE A 50 2.61 -5.49 -0.16
CA ILE A 50 2.54 -6.76 0.57
C ILE A 50 2.79 -7.96 -0.35
N GLY A 51 2.24 -7.95 -1.57
CA GLY A 51 2.43 -9.01 -2.55
C GLY A 51 3.89 -9.14 -2.98
N LEU A 52 4.48 -8.03 -3.44
CA LEU A 52 5.89 -7.96 -3.85
C LEU A 52 6.84 -8.36 -2.73
N PHE A 53 6.62 -7.80 -1.53
CA PHE A 53 7.46 -8.08 -0.37
C PHE A 53 7.47 -9.56 -0.02
N LYS A 54 6.32 -10.23 0.01
CA LYS A 54 6.24 -11.67 0.32
C LYS A 54 6.99 -12.52 -0.70
N GLU A 55 6.90 -12.18 -1.99
CA GLU A 55 7.57 -12.93 -3.04
C GLU A 55 9.09 -12.76 -2.99
N ASP A 56 9.55 -11.51 -2.88
CA ASP A 56 10.97 -11.20 -2.97
C ASP A 56 11.72 -11.42 -1.66
N MET A 57 11.07 -11.28 -0.50
CA MET A 57 11.69 -11.58 0.79
C MET A 57 12.17 -13.02 0.88
N LEU A 58 11.42 -13.98 0.32
CA LEU A 58 11.85 -15.38 0.20
C LEU A 58 13.13 -15.50 -0.65
N LYS A 59 13.19 -14.81 -1.79
CA LYS A 59 14.35 -14.81 -2.67
C LYS A 59 15.57 -14.13 -2.04
N ILE A 60 15.35 -13.09 -1.24
CA ILE A 60 16.38 -12.35 -0.49
C ILE A 60 16.95 -13.23 0.63
N LEU A 61 16.08 -13.95 1.37
CA LEU A 61 16.50 -14.85 2.44
C LEU A 61 17.31 -16.06 1.95
N LEU A 62 17.01 -16.55 0.74
CA LEU A 62 17.74 -17.66 0.11
C LEU A 62 19.07 -17.24 -0.52
N GLU A 63 19.35 -15.93 -0.64
CA GLU A 63 20.61 -15.45 -1.23
C GLU A 63 21.77 -15.60 -0.23
N PRO A 64 22.82 -16.40 -0.57
CA PRO A 64 23.94 -16.64 0.34
C PRO A 64 24.90 -15.45 0.43
N GLU A 65 24.99 -14.63 -0.63
CA GLU A 65 25.93 -13.53 -0.71
C GLU A 65 25.31 -12.22 -0.19
N GLU A 66 25.91 -11.66 0.86
CA GLU A 66 25.39 -10.47 1.55
C GLU A 66 25.27 -9.24 0.65
N LYS A 67 26.26 -9.00 -0.22
CA LYS A 67 26.24 -7.85 -1.14
C LYS A 67 25.05 -7.92 -2.10
N LYS A 68 24.75 -9.11 -2.62
CA LYS A 68 23.60 -9.34 -3.50
C LYS A 68 22.29 -9.22 -2.74
N ARG A 69 22.25 -9.70 -1.50
CA ARG A 69 21.09 -9.59 -0.61
C ARG A 69 20.71 -8.13 -0.37
N ILE A 70 21.68 -7.27 -0.02
CA ILE A 70 21.46 -5.83 0.18
C ILE A 70 20.97 -5.17 -1.12
N LYS A 71 21.59 -5.51 -2.26
CA LYS A 71 21.18 -4.97 -3.56
C LYS A 71 19.72 -5.30 -3.89
N LYS A 72 19.31 -6.55 -3.73
CA LYS A 72 17.91 -6.99 -3.94
C LYS A 72 16.93 -6.28 -3.00
N LEU A 73 17.34 -6.00 -1.76
CA LEU A 73 16.51 -5.30 -0.80
C LEU A 73 16.28 -3.83 -1.22
N ASN A 74 17.31 -3.17 -1.71
CA ASN A 74 17.18 -1.81 -2.28
C ASN A 74 16.31 -1.81 -3.55
N GLU A 75 16.48 -2.78 -4.44
CA GLU A 75 15.64 -2.93 -5.65
C GLU A 75 14.16 -3.12 -5.28
N LEU A 76 13.86 -3.93 -4.27
CA LEU A 76 12.51 -4.12 -3.74
C LEU A 76 11.92 -2.82 -3.18
N GLN A 77 12.72 -2.03 -2.46
CA GLN A 77 12.29 -0.74 -1.94
C GLN A 77 11.92 0.23 -3.07
N GLU A 78 12.80 0.40 -4.07
CA GLU A 78 12.55 1.25 -5.25
C GLU A 78 11.30 0.80 -6.02
N GLU A 79 11.05 -0.52 -6.10
CA GLU A 79 9.87 -1.04 -6.79
C GLU A 79 8.58 -0.69 -6.04
N MET A 80 8.55 -0.81 -4.72
CA MET A 80 7.39 -0.44 -3.91
C MET A 80 7.10 1.06 -3.98
N GLU A 81 8.14 1.90 -3.99
CA GLU A 81 8.02 3.36 -4.14
C GLU A 81 7.39 3.79 -5.48
N ARG A 82 7.43 2.95 -6.51
CA ARG A 82 6.76 3.26 -7.80
C ARG A 82 5.25 3.12 -7.73
N TYR A 83 4.72 2.27 -6.86
CA TYR A 83 3.30 1.96 -6.80
C TYR A 83 2.58 2.88 -5.79
N VAL A 84 2.35 4.13 -6.20
CA VAL A 84 1.75 5.15 -5.34
C VAL A 84 0.31 5.48 -5.76
N LEU A 85 -0.56 5.66 -4.78
CA LEU A 85 -1.97 6.02 -4.92
C LEU A 85 -2.28 7.35 -4.24
N PRO A 86 -3.20 8.16 -4.78
CA PRO A 86 -3.64 9.39 -4.13
C PRO A 86 -4.66 9.11 -3.01
N LEU A 87 -4.41 9.67 -1.82
CA LEU A 87 -5.38 9.82 -0.73
C LEU A 87 -6.40 10.88 -1.12
N ARG A 88 -7.58 10.41 -1.56
CA ARG A 88 -8.69 11.28 -1.98
C ARG A 88 -9.73 11.39 -0.89
N GLU A 89 -9.87 12.59 -0.34
CA GLU A 89 -11.07 12.97 0.39
C GLU A 89 -12.17 13.29 -0.62
N LEU A 90 -13.06 12.31 -0.85
CA LEU A 90 -14.24 12.52 -1.68
C LEU A 90 -15.42 12.94 -0.78
N PRO A 91 -16.18 13.98 -1.15
CA PRO A 91 -17.38 14.33 -0.40
C PRO A 91 -18.39 13.18 -0.51
N GLY A 92 -18.64 12.50 0.61
CA GLY A 92 -19.70 11.53 0.73
C GLY A 92 -21.05 12.24 0.66
N LYS A 93 -21.88 11.94 -0.35
CA LYS A 93 -23.29 12.32 -0.32
C LYS A 93 -24.10 11.16 0.25
N GLU A 94 -24.90 11.43 1.27
CA GLU A 94 -25.86 10.46 1.78
C GLU A 94 -26.80 10.01 0.65
N ARG A 95 -26.99 8.70 0.51
CA ARG A 95 -27.93 8.14 -0.45
C ARG A 95 -29.34 8.25 0.11
N ARG A 96 -30.15 9.15 -0.46
CA ARG A 96 -31.57 9.30 -0.11
C ARG A 96 -32.44 8.52 -1.10
N LYS A 97 -33.38 7.73 -0.60
CA LYS A 97 -34.31 6.94 -1.43
C LYS A 97 -35.42 7.83 -1.97
N ASN A 98 -35.32 8.23 -3.23
CA ASN A 98 -36.40 8.95 -3.93
C ASN A 98 -37.37 7.96 -4.59
N ILE A 99 -38.55 7.80 -4.00
CA ILE A 99 -39.59 6.86 -4.46
C ILE A 99 -40.18 7.30 -5.82
N SER A 100 -40.14 8.60 -6.11
CA SER A 100 -40.60 9.21 -7.37
C SER A 100 -39.66 8.99 -8.56
N ASN A 101 -38.44 8.50 -8.34
CA ASN A 101 -37.49 8.26 -9.43
C ASN A 101 -37.84 6.97 -10.19
N LYS A 102 -37.80 7.03 -11.54
CA LYS A 102 -37.95 5.86 -12.43
C LYS A 102 -37.01 4.71 -12.03
N TYR A 103 -35.80 5.04 -11.58
CA TYR A 103 -34.79 4.08 -11.13
C TYR A 103 -34.58 4.11 -9.60
N LYS A 104 -35.67 4.08 -8.83
CA LYS A 104 -35.71 4.13 -7.35
C LYS A 104 -34.77 3.15 -6.63
N ASN A 105 -34.44 2.02 -7.23
CA ASN A 105 -33.54 1.01 -6.63
C ASN A 105 -32.06 1.27 -6.86
N ASN A 106 -31.70 2.13 -7.82
CA ASN A 106 -30.29 2.39 -8.17
C ASN A 106 -29.60 3.28 -7.13
N GLN A 107 -30.36 4.01 -6.29
CA GLN A 107 -29.86 4.94 -5.25
C GLN A 107 -28.77 5.93 -5.72
N LYS A 108 -28.54 6.06 -7.02
CA LYS A 108 -27.64 7.03 -7.64
C LYS A 108 -28.32 8.40 -7.59
N SER A 109 -27.54 9.47 -7.37
CA SER A 109 -28.07 10.81 -7.54
C SER A 109 -28.47 10.99 -9.00
N SER A 110 -29.68 11.47 -9.24
CA SER A 110 -30.04 12.01 -10.55
C SER A 110 -29.15 13.22 -10.84
N TYR A 111 -28.67 13.33 -12.08
CA TYR A 111 -28.05 14.55 -12.59
C TYR A 111 -29.08 15.68 -12.66
#